data_AF-A0A660MU20-F1
#
_entry.id   AF-A0A660MU20-F1
#
_cell.length_a   1.000
_cell.length_b   1.000
_cell.length_c   1.000
_cell.angle_alpha   90.00
_cell.angle_beta   90.00
_cell.angle_gamma   90.00
#
_symmetry.space_group_name_H-M   'P 1'
#
loop_
_entity.id
_entity.type
_entity.pdbx_description
1 polymer ?
#
loop_
_entity_poly.entity_id
_entity_poly.type
_entity_poly.pdbx_seq_one_letter_code
_entity_poly.pdbx_strand_id
1 'polypeptide(L)'
;MDFIRSGQKGSFEQYAKENKIPLYKDGKIINVKEIGISEIAQNGVFRDGLFIANSGIVVDTNKGMMKDKAGNEIKLSQQEKNMMKSNPEIAKNIVNLYDSLEKVGLSKLWNLRENIFKSVENTFGLQFDRKDGDFLDEREIKIFFNAILSSIGEKPMKPDLKLNIFLNEIEKINGREITGKERQINSYGETRLESVFINKFMQKGDAFGFKQEAFERALKEGSKNEKNYS
;
A
#
# COMPACT_ATOMS: atom_id res chain seq x y z
N MET A 1 -3.78 16.63 -23.19
CA MET A 1 -3.25 15.27 -23.41
C MET A 1 -3.09 14.62 -22.05
N ASP A 2 -3.74 13.48 -21.85
CA ASP A 2 -3.82 12.81 -20.55
C ASP A 2 -2.47 12.25 -20.14
N PHE A 3 -2.06 12.54 -18.90
CA PHE A 3 -0.88 11.95 -18.25
C PHE A 3 -0.91 10.40 -18.25
N ILE A 4 -2.12 9.83 -18.40
CA ILE A 4 -2.38 8.40 -18.53
C ILE A 4 -1.87 7.81 -19.88
N ARG A 5 -1.69 8.63 -20.93
CA ARG A 5 -1.32 8.14 -22.28
C ARG A 5 0.17 8.25 -22.62
N SER A 6 1.02 8.83 -21.77
CA SER A 6 2.41 9.12 -22.17
C SER A 6 3.39 7.97 -22.00
N GLY A 7 3.04 6.87 -21.31
CA GLY A 7 3.97 5.74 -21.11
C GLY A 7 5.32 6.15 -20.48
N GLN A 8 5.39 7.30 -19.81
CA GLN A 8 6.63 7.81 -19.24
C GLN A 8 7.00 7.06 -17.95
N LYS A 9 8.20 6.48 -17.96
CA LYS A 9 8.86 5.76 -16.86
C LYS A 9 9.32 6.69 -15.71
N GLY A 10 8.54 7.68 -15.31
CA GLY A 10 8.94 8.64 -14.28
C GLY A 10 7.77 9.10 -13.41
N SER A 11 8.07 9.50 -12.17
CA SER A 11 7.10 10.14 -11.28
C SER A 11 6.61 11.48 -11.86
N PHE A 12 5.44 11.96 -11.42
CA PHE A 12 4.94 13.30 -11.80
C PHE A 12 5.94 14.41 -11.41
N GLU A 13 6.73 14.19 -10.35
CA GLU A 13 7.84 15.07 -9.97
C GLU A 13 8.98 15.07 -11.00
N GLN A 14 9.36 13.90 -11.52
CA GLN A 14 10.37 13.79 -12.57
C GLN A 14 9.94 14.58 -13.81
N TYR A 15 8.67 14.42 -14.21
CA TYR A 15 8.07 15.17 -15.31
C TYR A 15 8.09 16.70 -15.09
N ALA A 16 7.75 17.16 -13.88
CA ALA A 16 7.76 18.58 -13.54
C ALA A 16 9.19 19.17 -13.51
N LYS A 17 10.17 18.43 -12.99
CA LYS A 17 11.60 18.80 -12.99
C LYS A 17 12.17 18.85 -14.41
N GLU A 18 11.94 17.81 -15.21
CA GLU A 18 12.44 17.69 -16.59
C GLU A 18 11.90 18.80 -17.50
N ASN A 19 10.66 19.21 -17.30
CA ASN A 19 10.00 20.24 -18.12
C ASN A 19 10.06 21.64 -17.50
N LYS A 20 10.83 21.82 -16.41
CA LYS A 20 10.95 23.08 -15.66
C LYS A 20 9.60 23.73 -15.35
N ILE A 21 8.58 22.90 -15.11
CA ILE A 21 7.22 23.35 -14.81
C ILE A 21 7.23 23.77 -13.34
N PRO A 22 7.08 25.07 -13.02
CA PRO A 22 7.02 25.49 -11.64
C PRO A 22 5.63 25.13 -11.09
N LEU A 23 5.61 24.35 -10.01
CA LEU A 23 4.37 23.88 -9.39
C LEU A 23 3.87 24.94 -8.40
N TYR A 24 2.75 25.58 -8.72
CA TYR A 24 2.14 26.65 -7.93
C TYR A 24 0.84 26.18 -7.28
N LYS A 25 0.69 26.49 -5.99
CA LYS A 25 -0.60 26.46 -5.30
C LYS A 25 -0.67 27.67 -4.36
N ASP A 26 -1.76 28.42 -4.41
CA ASP A 26 -2.03 29.59 -3.56
C ASP A 26 -0.88 30.61 -3.49
N GLY A 27 -0.22 30.87 -4.63
CA GLY A 27 0.78 31.94 -4.77
C GLY A 27 2.14 31.65 -4.12
N LYS A 28 2.43 30.42 -3.70
CA LYS A 28 3.74 30.01 -3.14
C LYS A 28 4.39 28.89 -3.94
N ILE A 29 5.73 28.92 -4.00
CA ILE A 29 6.57 27.84 -4.55
C ILE A 29 6.56 26.71 -3.52
N ILE A 30 6.02 25.56 -3.89
CA ILE A 30 6.00 24.39 -3.00
C ILE A 30 7.41 23.78 -2.98
N ASN A 31 8.01 23.73 -1.79
CA ASN A 31 9.27 23.04 -1.58
C ASN A 31 8.97 21.53 -1.41
N VAL A 32 9.81 20.68 -1.99
CA VAL A 32 9.64 19.21 -2.21
C VAL A 32 9.22 18.40 -0.96
N LYS A 33 9.31 18.94 0.24
CA LYS A 33 8.92 18.26 1.48
C LYS A 33 7.43 18.31 1.84
N GLU A 34 6.60 19.07 1.11
CA GLU A 34 5.20 19.33 1.51
C GLU A 34 4.14 18.71 0.59
N ILE A 35 4.51 18.02 -0.49
CA ILE A 35 3.56 17.32 -1.36
C ILE A 35 3.49 15.86 -0.91
N GLY A 36 2.40 15.48 -0.23
CA GLY A 36 2.12 14.10 0.18
C GLY A 36 2.04 13.88 1.69
N ILE A 37 1.41 14.80 2.42
CA ILE A 37 1.08 14.55 3.83
C ILE A 37 -0.19 13.68 3.89
N SER A 38 0.02 12.37 3.94
CA SER A 38 -0.96 11.37 4.37
C SER A 38 -1.22 11.53 5.87
N GLU A 39 -2.46 11.89 6.24
CA GLU A 39 -2.92 12.05 7.63
C GLU A 39 -2.95 10.74 8.44
N ILE A 40 -2.72 9.58 7.83
CA ILE A 40 -2.75 8.29 8.55
C ILE A 40 -1.42 8.01 9.26
N ALA A 41 -0.34 8.69 8.85
CA ALA A 41 1.02 8.50 9.34
C ALA A 41 1.48 9.53 10.38
N GLN A 42 0.64 10.50 10.74
CA GLN A 42 1.20 11.83 10.95
C GLN A 42 1.93 12.09 12.26
N ASN A 43 2.01 11.18 13.23
CA ASN A 43 2.97 11.38 14.31
C ASN A 43 3.62 10.06 14.70
N GLY A 44 4.85 9.86 14.27
CA GLY A 44 5.76 8.94 14.92
C GLY A 44 7.02 9.71 15.27
N VAL A 45 7.74 9.26 16.29
CA VAL A 45 8.97 9.92 16.73
C VAL A 45 10.14 9.03 16.35
N PHE A 46 11.12 9.59 15.65
CA PHE A 46 12.43 8.98 15.47
C PHE A 46 13.34 9.34 16.65
N ARG A 47 13.88 8.33 17.34
CA ARG A 47 14.91 8.47 18.37
C ARG A 47 15.89 7.30 18.31
N ASP A 48 17.18 7.59 18.23
CA ASP A 48 18.27 6.60 18.37
C ASP A 48 18.13 5.36 17.46
N GLY A 49 17.69 5.55 16.20
CA GLY A 49 17.48 4.45 15.25
C GLY A 49 16.21 3.63 15.52
N LEU A 50 15.31 4.14 16.34
CA LEU A 50 13.95 3.63 16.53
C LEU A 50 12.94 4.61 15.94
N PHE A 51 12.05 4.11 15.10
CA PHE A 51 10.81 4.80 14.74
C PHE A 51 9.68 4.27 15.62
N ILE A 52 9.02 5.16 16.35
CA ILE A 52 7.86 4.82 17.20
C ILE A 52 6.65 5.52 16.61
N ALA A 53 5.76 4.77 15.99
CA ALA A 53 4.51 5.28 15.44
C ALA A 53 3.47 5.50 16.54
N ASN A 54 2.58 6.49 16.38
CA ASN A 54 1.45 6.69 17.27
C ASN A 54 0.52 5.49 17.39
N SER A 55 0.48 4.61 16.38
CA SER A 55 -0.25 3.33 16.43
C SER A 55 0.32 2.33 17.45
N GLY A 56 1.48 2.64 18.04
CA GLY A 56 2.20 1.77 18.97
C GLY A 56 3.18 0.82 18.28
N ILE A 57 3.28 0.89 16.95
CA ILE A 57 4.25 0.11 16.17
C ILE A 57 5.64 0.70 16.37
N VAL A 58 6.61 -0.18 16.57
CA VAL A 58 8.02 0.19 16.75
C VAL A 58 8.86 -0.46 15.68
N VAL A 59 9.71 0.33 15.00
CA VAL A 59 10.69 -0.16 14.03
C VAL A 59 12.09 0.16 14.54
N ASP A 60 12.91 -0.86 14.77
CA ASP A 60 14.35 -0.73 15.01
C ASP A 60 15.06 -0.79 13.65
N THR A 61 15.44 0.37 13.12
CA THR A 61 16.04 0.49 11.78
C THR A 61 17.46 -0.05 11.74
N ASN A 62 18.16 -0.10 12.89
CA ASN A 62 19.50 -0.67 13.01
C ASN A 62 19.47 -2.20 12.92
N LYS A 63 18.49 -2.82 13.59
CA LYS A 63 18.31 -4.28 13.57
C LYS A 63 17.44 -4.78 12.42
N GLY A 64 16.71 -3.88 11.75
CA GLY A 64 15.73 -4.24 10.73
C GLY A 64 14.60 -5.09 11.31
N MET A 65 14.11 -4.70 12.49
CA MET A 65 13.02 -5.37 13.21
C MET A 65 11.83 -4.43 13.33
N MET A 66 10.62 -4.97 13.16
CA MET A 66 9.37 -4.25 13.37
C MET A 66 8.53 -5.03 14.35
N LYS A 67 7.88 -4.33 15.28
CA LYS A 67 6.97 -4.92 16.27
C LYS A 67 5.63 -4.22 16.25
N ASP A 68 4.56 -4.99 16.38
CA ASP A 68 3.22 -4.44 16.57
C ASP A 68 3.05 -3.83 17.98
N LYS A 69 1.89 -3.21 18.23
CA LYS A 69 1.54 -2.62 19.53
C LYS A 69 1.50 -3.61 20.71
N ALA A 70 1.40 -4.91 20.44
CA ALA A 70 1.44 -5.98 21.44
C ALA A 70 2.86 -6.55 21.64
N GLY A 71 3.85 -6.07 20.88
CA GLY A 71 5.23 -6.50 20.94
C GLY A 71 5.56 -7.72 20.06
N ASN A 72 4.61 -8.21 19.25
CA ASN A 72 4.86 -9.31 18.33
C ASN A 72 5.71 -8.85 17.15
N GLU A 73 6.64 -9.68 16.70
CA GLU A 73 7.48 -9.37 15.56
C GLU A 73 6.69 -9.42 14.24
N ILE A 74 6.75 -8.33 13.47
CA ILE A 74 6.23 -8.23 12.12
C ILE A 74 7.40 -8.47 11.15
N LYS A 75 7.26 -9.51 10.31
CA LYS A 75 8.33 -9.91 9.39
C LYS A 75 8.56 -8.87 8.29
N LEU A 76 9.75 -8.30 8.29
CA LEU A 76 10.27 -7.45 7.21
C LEU A 76 11.02 -8.29 6.18
N SER A 77 10.98 -7.88 4.93
CA SER A 77 11.76 -8.50 3.86
C SER A 77 13.21 -8.08 3.92
N GLN A 78 14.10 -8.84 3.26
CA GLN A 78 15.52 -8.45 3.21
C GLN A 78 15.71 -7.13 2.45
N GLN A 79 14.88 -6.86 1.45
CA GLN A 79 14.90 -5.61 0.71
C GLN A 79 14.57 -4.42 1.62
N GLU A 80 13.48 -4.49 2.38
CA GLU A 80 13.08 -3.44 3.33
C GLU A 80 14.16 -3.20 4.39
N LYS A 81 14.74 -4.27 4.95
CA LYS A 81 15.85 -4.17 5.91
C LYS A 81 17.06 -3.45 5.32
N ASN A 82 17.40 -3.73 4.06
CA ASN A 82 18.51 -3.06 3.39
C ASN A 82 18.19 -1.58 3.10
N MET A 83 16.96 -1.30 2.70
CA MET A 83 16.50 0.07 2.41
C MET A 83 16.49 0.95 3.66
N MET A 84 15.99 0.44 4.79
CA MET A 84 15.98 1.18 6.06
C MET A 84 17.40 1.51 6.58
N LYS A 85 18.40 0.67 6.29
CA LYS A 85 19.80 0.97 6.63
C LYS A 85 20.33 2.17 5.84
N SER A 86 19.93 2.31 4.59
CA SER A 86 20.34 3.42 3.73
C SER A 86 19.52 4.69 3.97
N ASN A 87 18.23 4.54 4.26
CA ASN A 87 17.31 5.63 4.54
C ASN A 87 16.30 5.22 5.63
N PRO A 88 16.54 5.59 6.90
CA PRO A 88 15.67 5.25 8.02
C PRO A 88 14.23 5.76 7.90
N GLU A 89 14.00 6.86 7.16
CA GLU A 89 12.65 7.45 6.96
C GLU A 89 11.69 6.48 6.25
N ILE A 90 12.22 5.49 5.53
CA ILE A 90 11.43 4.43 4.88
C ILE A 90 10.62 3.63 5.91
N ALA A 91 11.08 3.56 7.17
CA ALA A 91 10.32 2.92 8.25
C ALA A 91 8.91 3.52 8.38
N LYS A 92 8.75 4.83 8.15
CA LYS A 92 7.45 5.50 8.18
C LYS A 92 6.51 4.93 7.10
N ASN A 93 6.99 4.77 5.87
CA ASN A 93 6.15 4.30 4.76
C ASN A 93 5.78 2.81 4.91
N ILE A 94 6.73 2.00 5.41
CA ILE A 94 6.48 0.59 5.77
C ILE A 94 5.39 0.50 6.83
N VAL A 95 5.48 1.33 7.88
CA VAL A 95 4.44 1.42 8.92
C VAL A 95 3.11 1.88 8.32
N ASN A 96 3.11 2.87 7.42
CA ASN A 96 1.87 3.35 6.79
C ASN A 96 1.14 2.26 6.01
N LEU A 97 1.87 1.43 5.25
CA LEU A 97 1.26 0.30 4.56
C LEU A 97 0.66 -0.68 5.57
N TYR A 98 1.40 -1.02 6.63
CA TYR A 98 0.94 -1.96 7.65
C TYR A 98 -0.30 -1.43 8.40
N ASP A 99 -0.28 -0.19 8.87
CA ASP A 99 -1.42 0.46 9.53
C ASP A 99 -2.63 0.57 8.59
N SER A 100 -2.38 0.80 7.29
CA SER A 100 -3.46 0.81 6.29
C SER A 100 -4.11 -0.56 6.17
N LEU A 101 -3.32 -1.65 6.13
CA LEU A 101 -3.81 -3.02 6.10
C LEU A 101 -4.60 -3.36 7.36
N GLU A 102 -4.08 -3.02 8.54
CA GLU A 102 -4.76 -3.21 9.83
C GLU A 102 -6.10 -2.47 9.87
N LYS A 103 -6.12 -1.20 9.42
CA LYS A 103 -7.33 -0.38 9.36
C LYS A 103 -8.42 -1.02 8.49
N VAL A 104 -8.06 -1.45 7.28
CA VAL A 104 -9.06 -2.05 6.38
C VAL A 104 -9.31 -3.54 6.65
N GLY A 105 -8.59 -4.16 7.59
CA GLY A 105 -8.76 -5.56 7.98
C GLY A 105 -8.17 -6.57 6.99
N LEU A 106 -7.01 -6.25 6.41
CA LEU A 106 -6.30 -7.08 5.42
C LEU A 106 -4.89 -7.49 5.90
N SER A 107 -4.61 -7.44 7.20
CA SER A 107 -3.25 -7.58 7.72
C SER A 107 -2.58 -8.93 7.49
N LYS A 108 -3.34 -10.01 7.22
CA LYS A 108 -2.75 -11.30 6.82
C LYS A 108 -2.12 -11.25 5.44
N LEU A 109 -2.50 -10.26 4.62
CA LEU A 109 -1.89 -10.03 3.31
C LEU A 109 -0.52 -9.35 3.42
N TRP A 110 -0.08 -8.94 4.62
CA TRP A 110 1.22 -8.31 4.85
C TRP A 110 2.36 -9.08 4.17
N ASN A 111 2.43 -10.39 4.37
CA ASN A 111 3.50 -11.24 3.85
C ASN A 111 3.44 -11.44 2.32
N LEU A 112 2.38 -10.97 1.65
CA LEU A 112 2.21 -11.07 0.20
C LEU A 112 2.58 -9.77 -0.52
N ARG A 113 2.97 -8.72 0.22
CA ARG A 113 3.16 -7.38 -0.35
C ARG A 113 4.11 -7.35 -1.54
N GLU A 114 5.26 -8.02 -1.44
CA GLU A 114 6.24 -8.09 -2.53
C GLU A 114 5.69 -8.80 -3.76
N ASN A 115 4.94 -9.88 -3.56
CA ASN A 115 4.32 -10.63 -4.65
C ASN A 115 3.26 -9.80 -5.37
N ILE A 116 2.42 -9.09 -4.61
CA ILE A 116 1.39 -8.19 -5.15
C ILE A 116 2.04 -7.06 -5.97
N PHE A 117 3.06 -6.38 -5.42
CA PHE A 117 3.78 -5.35 -6.17
C PHE A 117 4.41 -5.91 -7.44
N LYS A 118 5.09 -7.06 -7.34
CA LYS A 118 5.67 -7.73 -8.52
C LYS A 118 4.61 -8.08 -9.57
N SER A 119 3.43 -8.54 -9.16
CA SER A 119 2.33 -8.82 -10.08
C SER A 119 1.81 -7.58 -10.78
N VAL A 120 1.73 -6.46 -10.06
CA VAL A 120 1.31 -5.18 -10.64
C VAL A 120 2.34 -4.69 -11.66
N GLU A 121 3.63 -4.76 -11.33
CA GLU A 121 4.73 -4.44 -12.25
C GLU A 121 4.66 -5.29 -13.52
N ASN A 122 4.53 -6.61 -13.37
CA ASN A 122 4.42 -7.56 -14.49
C ASN A 122 3.17 -7.34 -15.35
N THR A 123 2.05 -6.99 -14.72
CA THR A 123 0.75 -6.89 -15.40
C THR A 123 0.62 -5.59 -16.19
N PHE A 124 1.06 -4.48 -15.61
CA PHE A 124 0.86 -3.14 -16.16
C PHE A 124 2.13 -2.50 -16.73
N GLY A 125 3.28 -3.17 -16.64
CA GLY A 125 4.57 -2.62 -17.09
C GLY A 125 5.05 -1.45 -16.23
N LEU A 126 4.56 -1.36 -14.99
CA LEU A 126 4.98 -0.35 -14.02
C LEU A 126 6.31 -0.77 -13.38
N GLN A 127 7.08 0.19 -12.90
CA GLN A 127 8.24 -0.04 -12.04
C GLN A 127 8.09 0.82 -10.80
N PHE A 128 8.07 0.19 -9.63
CA PHE A 128 8.08 0.90 -8.35
C PHE A 128 9.52 1.32 -8.02
N ASP A 129 9.70 2.54 -7.53
CA ASP A 129 11.03 3.01 -7.16
C ASP A 129 11.39 2.43 -5.80
N ARG A 130 12.28 1.45 -5.82
CA ARG A 130 12.74 0.75 -4.61
C ARG A 130 14.10 1.25 -4.11
N LYS A 131 14.54 2.44 -4.54
CA LYS A 131 15.87 2.97 -4.21
C LYS A 131 15.83 4.29 -3.43
N ASP A 132 14.69 4.98 -3.40
CA ASP A 132 14.57 6.29 -2.75
C ASP A 132 13.55 6.28 -1.59
N GLY A 133 13.47 7.40 -0.87
CA GLY A 133 12.49 7.63 0.21
C GLY A 133 11.01 7.56 -0.21
N ASP A 134 10.75 7.35 -1.50
CA ASP A 134 9.42 7.22 -2.12
C ASP A 134 8.88 5.77 -2.10
N PHE A 135 9.65 4.81 -1.59
CA PHE A 135 9.18 3.44 -1.42
C PHE A 135 7.93 3.38 -0.52
N LEU A 136 6.86 2.77 -1.02
CA LEU A 136 5.56 2.68 -0.36
C LEU A 136 4.96 4.06 -0.04
N ASP A 137 5.12 5.02 -0.94
CA ASP A 137 4.40 6.30 -0.87
C ASP A 137 2.87 6.10 -0.93
N GLU A 138 2.12 7.19 -0.73
CA GLU A 138 0.66 7.15 -0.79
C GLU A 138 0.12 6.60 -2.11
N ARG A 139 0.79 6.85 -3.23
CA ARG A 139 0.37 6.37 -4.55
C ARG A 139 0.56 4.85 -4.66
N GLU A 140 1.70 4.33 -4.24
CA GLU A 140 2.01 2.89 -4.23
C GLU A 140 1.06 2.14 -3.30
N ILE A 141 0.75 2.70 -2.13
CA ILE A 141 -0.26 2.15 -1.21
C ILE A 141 -1.64 2.07 -1.88
N LYS A 142 -2.08 3.13 -2.59
CA LYS A 142 -3.37 3.09 -3.30
C LYS A 142 -3.37 2.07 -4.44
N ILE A 143 -2.28 1.97 -5.21
CA ILE A 143 -2.13 0.96 -6.26
C ILE A 143 -2.21 -0.45 -5.66
N PHE A 144 -1.54 -0.67 -4.54
CA PHE A 144 -1.56 -1.93 -3.81
C PHE A 144 -2.99 -2.36 -3.44
N PHE A 145 -3.77 -1.47 -2.81
CA PHE A 145 -5.15 -1.77 -2.43
C PHE A 145 -6.08 -1.93 -3.64
N ASN A 146 -5.95 -1.09 -4.66
CA ASN A 146 -6.75 -1.24 -5.87
C ASN A 146 -6.43 -2.55 -6.61
N ALA A 147 -5.18 -3.01 -6.61
CA ALA A 147 -4.83 -4.32 -7.14
C ALA A 147 -5.56 -5.44 -6.40
N ILE A 148 -5.63 -5.37 -5.06
CA ILE A 148 -6.43 -6.31 -4.26
C ILE A 148 -7.89 -6.26 -4.69
N LEU A 149 -8.55 -5.10 -4.69
CA LEU A 149 -9.96 -4.95 -5.05
C LEU A 149 -10.26 -5.48 -6.46
N SER A 150 -9.51 -5.02 -7.47
CA SER A 150 -9.68 -5.46 -8.86
C SER A 150 -9.56 -6.96 -9.00
N SER A 151 -8.57 -7.57 -8.33
CA SER A 151 -8.30 -9.00 -8.45
C SER A 151 -9.44 -9.87 -7.92
N ILE A 152 -10.20 -9.39 -6.95
CA ILE A 152 -11.35 -10.10 -6.36
C ILE A 152 -12.68 -9.67 -6.98
N GLY A 153 -12.66 -8.80 -7.99
CA GLY A 153 -13.84 -8.35 -8.72
C GLY A 153 -14.59 -7.19 -8.05
N GLU A 154 -13.99 -6.57 -7.03
CA GLU A 154 -14.52 -5.34 -6.43
C GLU A 154 -14.15 -4.12 -7.27
N LYS A 155 -14.99 -3.08 -7.23
CA LYS A 155 -14.72 -1.82 -7.93
C LYS A 155 -13.52 -1.12 -7.28
N PRO A 156 -12.48 -0.75 -8.03
CA PRO A 156 -11.36 0.03 -7.51
C PRO A 156 -11.79 1.42 -7.02
N MET A 157 -11.06 1.92 -6.03
CA MET A 157 -11.28 3.25 -5.50
C MET A 157 -10.64 4.29 -6.43
N LYS A 158 -11.21 5.50 -6.46
CA LYS A 158 -10.65 6.58 -7.26
C LYS A 158 -9.28 7.00 -6.69
N PRO A 159 -8.23 7.11 -7.53
CA PRO A 159 -6.85 7.31 -7.07
C PRO A 159 -6.60 8.73 -6.51
N ASP A 160 -7.43 9.70 -6.87
CA ASP A 160 -7.37 11.10 -6.45
C ASP A 160 -7.93 11.35 -5.04
N LEU A 161 -8.63 10.37 -4.44
CA LEU A 161 -9.07 10.45 -3.05
C LEU A 161 -7.88 10.55 -2.11
N LYS A 162 -7.96 11.41 -1.08
CA LYS A 162 -6.99 11.40 0.03
C LYS A 162 -6.93 10.02 0.67
N LEU A 163 -5.75 9.56 1.11
CA LEU A 163 -5.57 8.20 1.63
C LEU A 163 -6.55 7.82 2.74
N ASN A 164 -6.89 8.73 3.66
CA ASN A 164 -7.85 8.46 4.73
C ASN A 164 -9.25 8.14 4.20
N ILE A 165 -9.75 8.95 3.26
CA ILE A 165 -11.04 8.72 2.59
C ILE A 165 -10.98 7.43 1.78
N PHE A 166 -9.90 7.24 1.02
CA PHE A 166 -9.65 6.03 0.23
C PHE A 166 -9.76 4.75 1.09
N LEU A 167 -9.07 4.72 2.24
CA LEU A 167 -9.11 3.56 3.14
C LEU A 167 -10.47 3.40 3.83
N ASN A 168 -11.15 4.49 4.21
CA ASN A 168 -12.49 4.42 4.80
C ASN A 168 -13.50 3.77 3.84
N GLU A 169 -13.42 4.07 2.54
CA GLU A 169 -14.29 3.44 1.54
C GLU A 169 -14.02 1.94 1.41
N ILE A 170 -12.76 1.50 1.48
CA ILE A 170 -12.41 0.07 1.51
C ILE A 170 -12.92 -0.59 2.78
N GLU A 171 -12.77 0.07 3.93
CA GLU A 171 -13.24 -0.40 5.22
C GLU A 171 -14.78 -0.60 5.23
N LYS A 172 -15.53 0.31 4.60
CA LYS A 172 -16.98 0.17 4.36
C LYS A 172 -17.33 -1.04 3.52
N ILE A 173 -16.60 -1.27 2.42
CA ILE A 173 -16.79 -2.44 1.54
C ILE A 173 -16.50 -3.75 2.29
N ASN A 174 -15.55 -3.72 3.22
CA ASN A 174 -15.25 -4.83 4.12
C ASN A 174 -16.22 -4.92 5.31
N GLY A 175 -17.24 -4.04 5.37
CA GLY A 175 -18.34 -4.06 6.34
C GLY A 175 -17.95 -3.73 7.77
N ARG A 176 -16.78 -3.14 8.00
CA ARG A 176 -16.27 -2.80 9.34
C ARG A 176 -16.97 -1.62 10.01
N GLU A 177 -17.47 -0.66 9.23
CA GLU A 177 -18.07 0.58 9.77
C GLU A 177 -19.53 0.41 10.28
N ILE A 178 -20.24 -0.66 9.87
CA ILE A 178 -21.71 -0.76 10.02
C ILE A 178 -22.14 -1.39 11.36
N THR A 179 -21.28 -2.19 12.01
CA THR A 179 -21.64 -2.86 13.27
C THR A 179 -20.45 -2.86 14.19
N GLY A 180 -20.49 -2.13 15.30
CA GLY A 180 -19.49 -2.16 16.38
C GLY A 180 -19.38 -3.50 17.12
N LYS A 181 -19.37 -4.62 16.41
CA LYS A 181 -19.14 -5.97 16.88
C LYS A 181 -18.32 -6.70 15.83
N GLU A 182 -17.43 -7.56 16.29
CA GLU A 182 -16.49 -8.45 15.59
C GLU A 182 -17.17 -9.45 14.59
N ARG A 183 -18.29 -9.09 13.96
CA ARG A 183 -19.23 -9.96 13.24
C ARG A 183 -18.90 -10.27 11.78
N GLN A 184 -17.75 -9.85 11.26
CA GLN A 184 -17.35 -10.16 9.88
C GLN A 184 -16.01 -10.89 9.80
N ILE A 185 -15.64 -11.53 10.89
CA ILE A 185 -14.44 -12.35 10.99
C ILE A 185 -14.90 -13.81 10.90
N ASN A 186 -14.46 -14.53 9.88
CA ASN A 186 -14.78 -15.96 9.76
C ASN A 186 -14.04 -16.78 10.84
N SER A 187 -14.26 -18.10 10.89
CA SER A 187 -13.59 -18.99 11.85
C SER A 187 -12.06 -18.97 11.80
N TYR A 188 -11.46 -18.43 10.72
CA TYR A 188 -10.02 -18.30 10.55
C TYR A 188 -9.49 -16.94 10.99
N GLY A 189 -10.33 -16.01 11.45
CA GLY A 189 -9.87 -14.66 11.76
C GLY A 189 -9.81 -13.72 10.55
N GLU A 190 -10.41 -14.07 9.40
CA GLU A 190 -10.33 -13.29 8.14
C GLU A 190 -11.57 -12.40 7.97
N THR A 191 -11.38 -11.18 7.47
CA THR A 191 -12.51 -10.35 7.02
C THR A 191 -13.06 -10.79 5.66
N ARG A 192 -14.15 -10.19 5.18
CA ARG A 192 -14.75 -10.51 3.87
C ARG A 192 -13.73 -10.42 2.74
N LEU A 193 -13.12 -9.25 2.55
CA LEU A 193 -12.17 -9.02 1.45
C LEU A 193 -10.92 -9.89 1.58
N GLU A 194 -10.40 -10.03 2.80
CA GLU A 194 -9.22 -10.85 3.09
C GLU A 194 -9.49 -12.32 2.75
N SER A 195 -10.64 -12.84 3.16
CA SER A 195 -11.03 -14.23 2.91
C SER A 195 -11.23 -14.50 1.42
N VAL A 196 -11.90 -13.61 0.69
CA VAL A 196 -12.08 -13.76 -0.76
C VAL A 196 -10.72 -13.78 -1.47
N PHE A 197 -9.81 -12.88 -1.08
CA PHE A 197 -8.46 -12.84 -1.65
C PHE A 197 -7.69 -14.13 -1.36
N ILE A 198 -7.65 -14.56 -0.10
CA ILE A 198 -6.95 -15.79 0.32
C ILE A 198 -7.52 -17.01 -0.41
N ASN A 199 -8.84 -17.17 -0.45
CA ASN A 199 -9.45 -18.33 -1.11
C ASN A 199 -9.14 -18.38 -2.61
N LYS A 200 -9.03 -17.21 -3.26
CA LYS A 200 -8.75 -17.12 -4.70
C LYS A 200 -7.27 -17.35 -5.02
N PHE A 201 -6.36 -16.75 -4.25
CA PHE A 201 -4.95 -16.64 -4.60
C PHE A 201 -3.98 -17.39 -3.69
N MET A 202 -4.48 -17.99 -2.60
CA MET A 202 -3.68 -18.80 -1.69
C MET A 202 -4.18 -20.25 -1.70
N GLN A 203 -3.31 -21.18 -1.31
CA GLN A 203 -3.71 -22.52 -0.88
C GLN A 203 -3.88 -22.50 0.64
N LYS A 204 -4.98 -23.06 1.16
CA LYS A 204 -5.22 -23.21 2.60
C LYS A 204 -4.68 -24.56 3.06
N GLY A 205 -3.91 -24.56 4.14
CA GLY A 205 -3.10 -25.71 4.58
C GLY A 205 -1.63 -25.42 4.32
N ASP A 206 -0.83 -25.44 5.38
CA ASP A 206 0.53 -24.92 5.46
C ASP A 206 1.40 -25.09 4.20
N ALA A 207 2.16 -24.02 3.91
CA ALA A 207 3.30 -23.96 2.99
C ALA A 207 3.00 -23.77 1.48
N PHE A 208 3.15 -22.51 1.07
CA PHE A 208 3.67 -22.04 -0.22
C PHE A 208 2.82 -22.21 -1.49
N GLY A 209 2.06 -21.16 -1.77
CA GLY A 209 1.79 -20.79 -3.15
C GLY A 209 0.86 -19.61 -3.26
N PHE A 210 1.38 -18.39 -3.14
CA PHE A 210 0.70 -17.27 -3.77
C PHE A 210 0.60 -17.59 -5.26
N LYS A 211 -0.63 -17.75 -5.77
CA LYS A 211 -0.91 -18.09 -7.16
C LYS A 211 -0.66 -16.86 -8.05
N GLN A 212 0.61 -16.49 -8.19
CA GLN A 212 1.08 -15.29 -8.89
C GLN A 212 0.41 -15.11 -10.25
N GLU A 213 0.45 -16.13 -11.10
CA GLU A 213 -0.14 -16.07 -12.45
C GLU A 213 -1.67 -15.91 -12.42
N ALA A 214 -2.35 -16.52 -11.45
CA ALA A 214 -3.80 -16.38 -11.30
C ALA A 214 -4.18 -14.97 -10.84
N PHE A 215 -3.38 -14.38 -9.95
CA PHE A 215 -3.55 -12.99 -9.53
C PHE A 215 -3.28 -12.01 -10.68
N GLU A 216 -2.18 -12.17 -11.41
CA GLU A 216 -1.85 -11.35 -12.59
C GLU A 216 -2.94 -11.46 -13.68
N ARG A 217 -3.51 -12.66 -13.90
CA ARG A 217 -4.65 -12.84 -14.80
C ARG A 217 -5.89 -12.09 -14.32
N ALA A 218 -6.22 -12.20 -13.02
CA ALA A 218 -7.37 -11.51 -12.44
C ALA A 218 -7.21 -9.98 -12.52
N LEU A 219 -6.00 -9.43 -12.35
CA LEU A 219 -5.72 -8.00 -12.56
C LEU A 219 -5.98 -7.57 -14.01
N LYS A 220 -5.54 -8.38 -14.99
CA LYS A 220 -5.80 -8.11 -16.42
C LYS A 220 -7.28 -8.15 -16.77
N GLU A 221 -8.05 -9.02 -16.14
CA GLU A 221 -9.49 -9.13 -16.35
C GLU A 221 -10.25 -7.96 -15.69
N GLY A 222 -9.89 -7.61 -14.44
CA GLY A 222 -10.49 -6.49 -13.72
C GLY A 222 -10.29 -5.15 -14.44
N SER A 223 -9.09 -4.89 -14.96
CA SER A 223 -8.78 -3.66 -15.72
C SER A 223 -9.52 -3.54 -17.06
N LYS A 224 -9.90 -4.66 -17.68
CA LYS A 224 -10.74 -4.65 -18.89
C LYS A 224 -12.19 -4.28 -18.57
N ASN A 225 -12.70 -4.73 -17.42
CA ASN A 225 -14.07 -4.46 -17.01
C ASN A 225 -14.29 -3.00 -16.59
N GLU A 226 -13.28 -2.30 -16.06
CA GLU A 226 -13.38 -0.86 -15.74
C GLU A 226 -13.63 0.02 -16.97
N LYS A 227 -13.15 -0.37 -18.16
CA LYS A 227 -13.44 0.36 -19.40
C LYS A 227 -14.92 0.34 -19.78
N ASN A 228 -15.71 -0.57 -19.22
CA ASN A 228 -17.15 -0.66 -19.47
C ASN A 228 -17.98 0.13 -18.43
N TYR A 229 -17.34 0.70 -17.41
CA TYR A 229 -17.98 1.50 -16.36
C TYR A 229 -17.54 2.98 -16.37
N SER A 230 -16.80 3.40 -17.41
CA SER A 230 -16.37 4.78 -17.64
C SER A 230 -17.30 5.50 -18.60
#